data_AF-A0A5M7QQY6-F1
#
_entry.id   AF-A0A5M7QQY6-F1
#
_cell.length_a   1.000
_cell.length_b   1.000
_cell.length_c   1.000
_cell.angle_alpha   90.00
_cell.angle_beta   90.00
_cell.angle_gamma   90.00
#
_symmetry.space_group_name_H-M   'P 1'
#
loop_
_entity.id
_entity.type
_entity.pdbx_description
1 polymer ?
#
loop_
_entity_poly.entity_id
_entity_poly.type
_entity_poly.pdbx_seq_one_letter_code
_entity_poly.pdbx_strand_id
1 'polypeptide(L)' 'MQLNLSTTGSNSDIADYFSRANLLPLQETLGSVVAEILSSGQTLNRKAICLRLIVRLDKASSDAEEQQLHALIELLFSK' A
#
# COMPACT_ATOMS: atom_id res chain seq x y z
N MET A 1 -19.29 16.07 9.55
CA MET A 1 -20.37 15.06 9.42
C MET A 1 -20.13 14.00 10.48
N GLN A 2 -20.94 13.96 11.53
CA GLN A 2 -20.83 12.97 12.61
C GLN A 2 -21.58 11.70 12.18
N LEU A 3 -20.88 10.56 12.14
CA LEU A 3 -21.50 9.26 11.87
C LEU A 3 -22.04 8.70 13.18
N ASN A 4 -23.36 8.55 13.23
CA ASN A 4 -24.09 7.99 14.36
C ASN A 4 -23.93 6.47 14.32
N LEU A 5 -23.04 5.91 15.16
CA LEU A 5 -22.77 4.48 15.20
C LEU A 5 -23.74 3.81 16.19
N SER A 6 -24.80 3.20 15.65
CA SER A 6 -25.70 2.34 16.41
C SER A 6 -24.94 1.10 16.88
N THR A 7 -24.87 0.98 18.21
CA THR A 7 -24.46 -0.14 19.08
C THR A 7 -24.27 -1.53 18.44
N THR A 8 -23.15 -2.17 18.82
CA THR A 8 -22.71 -3.59 18.62
C THR A 8 -21.65 -3.84 17.53
N GLY A 9 -20.60 -3.02 17.47
CA GLY A 9 -19.33 -3.41 16.85
C GLY A 9 -18.33 -3.75 17.96
N SER A 10 -17.85 -4.98 18.00
CA SER A 10 -16.79 -5.37 18.93
C SER A 10 -15.54 -4.49 18.70
N ASN A 11 -14.72 -4.22 19.71
CA ASN A 11 -13.46 -3.45 19.51
C ASN A 11 -12.57 -4.04 18.38
N SER A 12 -12.72 -5.34 18.10
CA SER A 12 -12.11 -6.02 16.95
C SER A 12 -12.62 -5.53 15.59
N ASP A 13 -13.91 -5.23 15.42
CA ASP A 13 -14.43 -4.71 14.15
C ASP A 13 -13.85 -3.33 13.80
N ILE A 14 -13.63 -2.52 14.84
CA ILE A 14 -13.00 -1.20 14.71
C ILE A 14 -11.52 -1.35 14.39
N ALA A 15 -10.80 -2.25 15.09
CA ALA A 15 -9.39 -2.55 14.81
C ALA A 15 -9.18 -3.11 13.40
N ASP A 16 -10.05 -3.99 12.93
CA ASP A 16 -10.02 -4.55 11.58
C ASP A 16 -10.28 -3.46 10.52
N TYR A 17 -11.23 -2.56 10.77
CA TYR A 17 -11.47 -1.41 9.89
C TYR A 17 -10.24 -0.51 9.77
N PHE A 18 -9.58 -0.15 10.88
CA PHE A 18 -8.37 0.68 10.84
C PHE A 18 -7.18 -0.05 10.22
N SER A 19 -7.05 -1.36 10.43
CA SER A 19 -6.04 -2.19 9.78
C SER A 19 -6.24 -2.21 8.25
N ARG A 20 -7.49 -2.32 7.79
CA ARG A 20 -7.85 -2.20 6.37
C ARG A 20 -7.69 -0.78 5.84
N ALA A 21 -7.94 0.25 6.65
CA ALA A 21 -7.76 1.64 6.26
C ALA A 21 -6.27 1.97 6.03
N ASN A 22 -5.36 1.42 6.85
CA ASN A 22 -3.92 1.52 6.63
C ASN A 22 -3.44 0.76 5.38
N LEU A 23 -4.24 -0.20 4.87
CA LEU A 23 -3.98 -0.91 3.61
C LEU A 23 -4.40 -0.10 2.37
N LEU A 24 -5.27 0.90 2.49
CA LEU A 24 -5.76 1.67 1.33
C LEU A 24 -4.65 2.49 0.63
N PRO A 25 -3.82 3.28 1.34
CA PRO A 25 -2.70 4.00 0.70
C PRO A 25 -1.69 3.04 0.06
N LEU A 26 -1.50 1.88 0.69
CA LEU A 26 -0.61 0.82 0.23
C LEU A 26 -1.10 0.20 -1.09
N GLN A 27 -2.40 -0.12 -1.16
CA GLN A 27 -3.04 -0.67 -2.35
C GLN A 27 -3.07 0.34 -3.50
N GLU A 28 -3.33 1.61 -3.23
CA GLU A 28 -3.28 2.67 -4.24
C GLU A 28 -1.89 2.77 -4.86
N THR A 29 -0.85 2.79 -4.02
CA THR A 29 0.55 2.86 -4.47
C THR A 29 0.92 1.64 -5.30
N LEU A 30 0.56 0.44 -4.85
CA LEU A 30 0.84 -0.79 -5.59
C LEU A 30 0.06 -0.83 -6.91
N GLY A 31 -1.21 -0.42 -6.91
CA GLY A 31 -2.04 -0.30 -8.11
C GLY A 31 -1.43 0.65 -9.13
N SER A 32 -0.93 1.80 -8.69
CA SER A 32 -0.20 2.75 -9.53
C SER A 32 1.07 2.14 -10.14
N VAL A 33 1.88 1.42 -9.36
CA VAL A 33 3.07 0.72 -9.86
C VAL A 33 2.71 -0.32 -10.93
N VAL A 34 1.67 -1.12 -10.68
CA VAL A 34 1.20 -2.13 -11.63
C VAL A 34 0.72 -1.47 -12.93
N ALA A 35 -0.06 -0.39 -12.83
CA ALA A 35 -0.54 0.35 -14.00
C ALA A 35 0.62 0.95 -14.82
N GLU A 36 1.67 1.49 -14.17
CA GLU A 36 2.87 1.98 -14.85
C GLU A 36 3.62 0.86 -15.59
N ILE A 37 3.79 -0.30 -14.95
CA ILE A 37 4.48 -1.45 -15.56
C ILE A 37 3.72 -1.91 -16.81
N LEU A 38 2.41 -2.12 -16.68
CA LEU A 38 1.56 -2.59 -17.79
C LEU A 38 1.49 -1.56 -18.92
N SER A 39 1.32 -0.28 -18.61
CA SER A 39 1.28 0.79 -19.62
C SER A 39 2.61 0.99 -20.33
N SER A 40 3.74 0.65 -19.69
CA SER A 40 5.06 0.63 -20.32
C SER A 40 5.34 -0.60 -21.19
N GLY A 41 4.37 -1.52 -21.32
CA GLY A 41 4.52 -2.77 -22.07
C GLY A 41 5.48 -3.78 -21.42
N GLN A 42 5.87 -3.56 -20.16
CA GLN A 42 6.74 -4.47 -19.42
C GLN A 42 5.95 -5.63 -18.82
N THR A 43 6.59 -6.79 -18.73
CA THR A 43 6.01 -7.95 -18.03
C THR A 43 5.82 -7.63 -16.56
N LEU A 44 4.58 -7.77 -16.07
CA LEU A 44 4.30 -7.69 -14.64
C LEU A 44 4.90 -8.88 -13.91
N ASN A 45 5.94 -8.61 -13.13
CA ASN A 45 6.58 -9.60 -12.29
C ASN A 45 7.16 -8.92 -11.04
N ARG A 46 7.52 -9.73 -10.05
CA ARG A 46 8.08 -9.27 -8.77
C ARG A 46 9.30 -8.37 -8.95
N LYS A 47 10.20 -8.67 -9.90
CA LYS A 47 11.39 -7.85 -10.19
C LYS A 47 11.00 -6.46 -10.70
N ALA A 48 10.07 -6.37 -11.64
CA ALA A 48 9.59 -5.10 -12.18
C ALA A 48 8.93 -4.23 -11.10
N ILE A 49 8.13 -4.84 -10.22
CA ILE A 49 7.51 -4.16 -9.08
C ILE A 49 8.58 -3.64 -8.10
N CYS A 50 9.51 -4.49 -7.68
CA CYS A 50 10.59 -4.09 -6.76
C CYS A 50 11.43 -2.94 -7.33
N LEU A 51 11.80 -2.99 -8.61
CA LEU A 51 12.58 -1.93 -9.24
C LEU A 51 11.84 -0.59 -9.22
N ARG A 52 10.54 -0.58 -9.51
CA ARG A 52 9.72 0.64 -9.46
C ARG A 52 9.60 1.18 -8.03
N LEU A 53 9.42 0.32 -7.04
CA LEU A 53 9.34 0.71 -5.64
C LEU A 53 10.68 1.29 -5.13
N ILE A 54 11.82 0.69 -5.49
CA ILE A 54 13.14 1.21 -5.13
C ILE A 54 13.38 2.59 -5.76
N VAL A 55 13.03 2.77 -7.04
CA VAL A 55 13.17 4.09 -7.70
C VAL A 55 12.30 5.16 -7.05
N ARG A 56 11.13 4.81 -6.52
CA ARG A 56 10.28 5.74 -5.75
C ARG A 56 10.88 6.01 -4.37
N LEU A 57 11.47 5.01 -3.73
CA LEU A 57 12.14 5.15 -2.43
C LEU A 57 13.33 6.11 -2.52
N ASP A 58 14.15 5.99 -3.57
CA ASP A 58 15.28 6.91 -3.82
C ASP A 58 14.85 8.38 -4.01
N LYS A 59 13.56 8.62 -4.30
CA LYS A 59 12.99 9.95 -4.55
C LYS A 59 12.04 10.41 -3.44
N ALA A 60 11.80 9.56 -2.45
CA ALA A 60 10.89 9.88 -1.36
C ALA A 60 11.41 11.11 -0.61
N SER A 61 10.48 11.96 -0.17
CA SER A 61 10.81 13.22 0.50
C SER A 61 10.32 13.29 1.94
N SER A 62 9.65 12.23 2.40
CA SER A 62 9.11 12.14 3.75
C SER A 62 9.26 10.73 4.33
N ASP A 63 9.52 10.67 5.63
CA ASP A 63 9.63 9.41 6.38
C ASP A 63 8.37 8.54 6.25
N ALA A 64 7.19 9.16 6.15
CA ALA A 64 5.92 8.44 5.99
C ALA A 64 5.84 7.73 4.62
N GLU A 65 6.30 8.39 3.56
CA GLU A 65 6.37 7.81 2.21
C GLU A 65 7.39 6.67 2.16
N GLU A 66 8.56 6.84 2.77
CA GLU A 66 9.58 5.80 2.88
C GLU A 66 9.05 4.57 3.63
N GLN A 67 8.39 4.76 4.78
CA GLN A 67 7.79 3.68 5.56
C GLN A 67 6.74 2.91 4.76
N GLN A 68 5.89 3.61 3.99
CA GLN A 68 4.89 2.99 3.13
C GLN A 68 5.53 2.15 2.02
N LEU A 69 6.58 2.67 1.37
CA LEU A 69 7.32 1.94 0.34
C LEU A 69 8.07 0.73 0.90
N HIS A 70 8.66 0.85 2.09
CA HIS A 70 9.28 -0.27 2.80
C HIS A 70 8.26 -1.36 3.13
N ALA A 71 7.07 -1.01 3.62
CA ALA A 71 6.01 -1.98 3.89
C ALA A 71 5.57 -2.74 2.62
N LEU A 72 5.50 -2.07 1.47
CA LEU A 72 5.23 -2.75 0.18
C LEU A 72 6.33 -3.72 -0.20
N ILE A 73 7.58 -3.32 -0.02
CA ILE A 73 8.74 -4.17 -0.30
C ILE A 73 8.68 -5.40 0.61
N GLU A 74 8.53 -5.21 1.93
CA GLU A 74 8.39 -6.30 2.89
C GLU A 74 7.27 -7.27 2.54
N LEU A 75 6.09 -6.77 2.14
CA LEU A 75 4.97 -7.60 1.70
C LEU A 75 5.35 -8.49 0.50
N LEU A 76 6.12 -7.97 -0.45
CA LEU A 76 6.58 -8.77 -1.59
C LEU A 76 7.61 -9.83 -1.17
N PHE A 77 8.32 -9.67 -0.06
CA PHE A 77 9.29 -10.63 0.50
C PHE A 77 8.69 -11.56 1.57
N SER A 78 7.53 -11.24 2.13
CA SER A 78 6.77 -12.15 2.99
C SER A 78 6.23 -13.31 2.15
N LYS A 79 6.46 -14.54 2.63
CA LYS A 79 6.09 -15.78 1.96
C LYS A 79 4.59 -16.02 1.95
#